data_AF-A0A952R823-F1
#
_entry.id   AF-A0A952R823-F1
#
_cell.length_a   1.000
_cell.length_b   1.000
_cell.length_c   1.000
_cell.angle_alpha   90.00
_cell.angle_beta   90.00
_cell.angle_gamma   90.00
#
_symmetry.space_group_name_H-M   'P 1'
#
loop_
_entity.id
_entity.type
_entity.pdbx_description
1 polymer ?
#
loop_
_entity_poly.entity_id
_entity_poly.type
_entity_poly.pdbx_seq_one_letter_code
_entity_poly.pdbx_strand_id
1 'polypeptide(L)'
;MERPPQQSPVELRVGGETYRVKATATEATLLRLADAVDAKLKAYQGARAGTPQALLLAAMSLANDLEEERARRVAAEERAKQMLRTVVARLDALLGDGASLGGAHDLGASLASLEVLHESLGNGVVHESPGAPEVERRAPHGGPQVPLTGREAEHAAPALSSASPSAEAEGLQRGDALAEVRRRRLSELRGETERPGRDDA
;
A
#
# COMPACT_ATOMS: atom_id res chain seq x y z
N MET A 1 9.96 36.09 -25.44
CA MET A 1 10.88 35.00 -25.10
C MET A 1 11.04 34.99 -23.59
N GLU A 2 10.22 34.24 -22.85
CA GLU A 2 10.40 34.07 -21.42
C GLU A 2 11.62 33.17 -21.18
N ARG A 3 12.56 33.66 -20.37
CA ARG A 3 13.75 32.90 -19.94
C ARG A 3 13.23 31.78 -19.03
N PRO A 4 13.56 30.50 -19.27
CA PRO A 4 13.14 29.45 -18.34
C PRO A 4 13.68 29.77 -16.94
N PRO A 5 12.91 29.54 -15.88
CA PRO A 5 13.35 29.81 -14.52
C PRO A 5 14.67 29.05 -14.29
N GLN A 6 15.72 29.79 -13.96
CA GLN A 6 17.02 29.19 -13.63
C GLN A 6 16.84 28.41 -12.33
N GLN A 7 16.78 27.09 -12.43
CA GLN A 7 16.61 26.21 -11.29
C GLN A 7 17.94 26.10 -10.53
N SER A 8 17.99 26.70 -9.34
CA SER A 8 19.08 26.51 -8.41
C SER A 8 19.13 25.03 -7.99
N PRO A 9 20.31 24.40 -7.98
CA PRO A 9 20.41 23.03 -7.49
C PRO A 9 20.03 22.96 -6.01
N VAL A 10 19.19 22.00 -5.65
CA VAL A 10 18.74 21.73 -4.28
C VAL A 10 19.57 20.58 -3.70
N GLU A 11 19.98 20.70 -2.45
CA GLU A 11 20.67 19.62 -1.72
C GLU A 11 19.64 18.76 -0.97
N LEU A 12 19.72 17.44 -1.14
CA LEU A 12 18.80 16.47 -0.57
C LEU A 12 19.61 15.38 0.14
N ARG A 13 19.10 14.91 1.28
CA ARG A 13 19.71 13.79 2.00
C ARG A 13 18.83 12.56 1.83
N VAL A 14 19.42 11.47 1.35
CA VAL A 14 18.71 10.19 1.11
C VAL A 14 19.63 9.04 1.53
N GLY A 15 19.13 8.14 2.37
CA GLY A 15 19.88 6.96 2.82
C GLY A 15 21.16 7.29 3.57
N GLY A 16 21.26 8.49 4.15
CA GLY A 16 22.47 9.00 4.83
C GLY A 16 23.42 9.79 3.93
N GLU A 17 23.27 9.70 2.60
CA GLU A 17 24.09 10.38 1.60
C GLU A 17 23.45 11.72 1.16
N THR A 18 24.28 12.69 0.77
CA THR A 18 23.82 14.01 0.29
C THR A 18 23.96 14.12 -1.22
N TYR A 19 22.86 14.42 -1.90
CA TYR A 19 22.75 14.56 -3.34
C TYR A 19 22.40 15.98 -3.71
N ARG A 20 22.97 16.48 -4.81
CA ARG A 20 22.62 17.79 -5.37
C ARG A 20 21.82 17.60 -6.65
N VAL A 21 20.54 17.96 -6.62
CA VAL A 21 19.60 17.66 -7.70
C VAL A 21 19.11 18.95 -8.36
N LYS A 22 19.10 18.95 -9.69
CA LYS A 22 18.39 19.96 -10.50
C LYS A 22 17.10 19.32 -10.99
N ALA A 23 15.96 19.81 -10.52
CA ALA A 23 14.65 19.30 -10.90
C ALA A 23 13.64 20.42 -11.10
N THR A 24 12.63 20.15 -11.91
CA THR A 24 11.50 21.05 -12.17
C THR A 24 10.49 21.08 -11.02
N ALA A 25 10.57 20.11 -10.11
CA ALA A 25 9.74 20.06 -8.92
C ALA A 25 10.19 21.10 -7.88
N THR A 26 9.24 21.58 -7.07
CA THR A 26 9.54 22.48 -5.96
C THR A 26 10.40 21.78 -4.90
N GLU A 27 11.21 22.54 -4.16
CA GLU A 27 12.02 22.03 -3.05
C GLU A 27 11.19 21.24 -2.02
N ALA A 28 10.03 21.77 -1.64
CA ALA A 28 9.11 21.08 -0.73
C ALA A 28 8.60 19.74 -1.27
N THR A 29 8.47 19.59 -2.59
CA THR A 29 8.14 18.31 -3.21
C THR A 29 9.33 17.37 -3.17
N LEU A 30 10.54 17.86 -3.45
CA LEU A 30 11.76 17.05 -3.44
C LEU A 30 12.09 16.51 -2.04
N LEU A 31 11.93 17.33 -1.00
CA LEU A 31 12.12 16.91 0.39
C LEU A 31 11.13 15.80 0.78
N ARG A 32 9.85 15.96 0.42
CA ARG A 32 8.83 14.91 0.66
C ARG A 32 9.13 13.61 -0.08
N LEU A 33 9.68 13.69 -1.30
CA LEU A 33 10.10 12.50 -2.05
C LEU A 33 11.31 11.83 -1.39
N ALA A 34 12.28 12.60 -0.88
CA ALA A 34 13.41 12.08 -0.14
C ALA A 34 12.96 11.32 1.12
N ASP A 35 12.01 11.87 1.88
CA ASP A 35 11.41 11.21 3.04
C ASP A 35 10.72 9.89 2.68
N ALA A 36 10.02 9.84 1.54
CA ALA A 36 9.37 8.62 1.07
C ALA A 36 10.38 7.53 0.67
N VAL A 37 11.50 7.92 0.03
CA VAL A 37 12.59 7.01 -0.29
C VAL A 37 13.26 6.49 0.99
N ASP A 38 13.52 7.36 1.96
CA ASP A 38 14.09 6.98 3.26
C ASP A 38 13.19 6.04 4.05
N ALA A 39 11.87 6.26 4.02
CA ALA A 39 10.90 5.36 4.63
C ALA A 39 10.96 3.96 3.99
N LYS A 40 11.08 3.88 2.66
CA LYS A 40 11.22 2.61 1.95
C LYS A 40 12.55 1.93 2.20
N LEU A 41 13.65 2.68 2.24
CA LEU A 41 14.97 2.17 2.58
C LEU A 41 14.99 1.48 3.96
N LYS A 42 14.30 2.06 4.95
CA LYS A 42 14.18 1.47 6.30
C LYS A 42 13.45 0.12 6.32
N ALA A 43 12.58 -0.15 5.33
CA ALA A 43 11.86 -1.42 5.25
C ALA A 43 12.76 -2.59 4.84
N TYR A 44 13.85 -2.33 4.10
CA TYR A 44 14.82 -3.33 3.68
C TYR A 44 15.92 -3.52 4.74
N GLN A 45 15.53 -4.04 5.92
CA GLN A 45 16.46 -4.32 7.02
C GLN A 45 17.44 -5.43 6.60
N GLY A 46 18.73 -5.10 6.52
CA GLY A 46 19.81 -6.05 6.21
C GLY A 46 20.85 -5.51 5.23
N ALA A 47 20.48 -4.57 4.36
CA ALA A 47 21.44 -3.74 3.66
C ALA A 47 21.84 -2.58 4.59
N ARG A 48 23.13 -2.24 4.66
CA ARG A 48 23.54 -0.96 5.26
C ARG A 48 22.71 0.14 4.61
N ALA A 49 21.95 0.89 5.39
CA ALA A 49 21.21 2.04 4.88
C ALA A 49 22.20 2.92 4.10
N GLY A 50 21.87 3.22 2.84
CA GLY A 50 22.76 3.97 1.94
C GLY A 50 23.58 3.14 0.95
N THR A 51 23.46 1.80 0.90
CA THR A 51 24.06 1.06 -0.22
C THR A 51 23.32 1.38 -1.54
N PRO A 52 24.04 1.49 -2.67
CA PRO A 52 23.41 1.69 -3.98
C PRO A 52 22.36 0.62 -4.33
N GLN A 53 22.58 -0.63 -3.87
CA GLN A 53 21.65 -1.73 -4.08
C GLN A 53 20.34 -1.55 -3.31
N ALA A 54 20.40 -1.08 -2.06
CA ALA A 54 19.19 -0.78 -1.28
C ALA A 54 18.39 0.36 -1.90
N LEU A 55 19.08 1.39 -2.41
CA LEU A 55 18.44 2.52 -3.10
C LEU A 55 17.72 2.07 -4.37
N LEU A 56 18.34 1.17 -5.15
CA LEU A 56 17.72 0.60 -6.34
C LEU A 56 16.45 -0.19 -6.01
N LEU A 57 16.49 -1.04 -4.97
CA LEU A 57 15.32 -1.81 -4.54
C LEU A 57 14.19 -0.91 -4.02
N ALA A 58 14.53 0.12 -3.24
CA ALA A 58 13.57 1.12 -2.79
C ALA A 58 12.93 1.87 -3.97
N ALA A 59 13.72 2.25 -4.98
CA ALA A 59 13.21 2.91 -6.18
C ALA A 59 12.29 1.99 -6.99
N MET A 60 12.67 0.72 -7.19
CA MET A 60 11.83 -0.27 -7.88
C MET A 60 10.49 -0.51 -7.14
N SER A 61 10.52 -0.61 -5.81
CA SER A 61 9.28 -0.73 -5.04
C SER A 61 8.40 0.51 -5.14
N LEU A 62 8.97 1.72 -5.05
CA LEU A 62 8.18 2.95 -5.21
C LEU A 62 7.59 3.09 -6.61
N ALA A 63 8.32 2.67 -7.65
CA ALA A 63 7.81 2.65 -9.01
C ALA A 63 6.64 1.68 -9.14
N ASN A 64 6.73 0.48 -8.57
CA ASN A 64 5.64 -0.48 -8.55
C ASN A 64 4.41 0.05 -7.79
N ASP A 65 4.61 0.60 -6.59
CA ASP A 65 3.52 1.19 -5.80
C ASP A 65 2.79 2.30 -6.58
N LEU A 66 3.54 3.10 -7.34
CA LEU A 66 2.97 4.16 -8.18
C LEU A 66 2.17 3.59 -9.36
N GLU A 67 2.67 2.53 -10.02
CA GLU A 67 1.94 1.86 -11.10
C GLU A 67 0.66 1.20 -10.59
N GLU A 68 0.70 0.53 -9.43
CA GLU A 68 -0.49 -0.02 -8.80
C GLU A 68 -1.53 1.05 -8.47
N GLU A 69 -1.07 2.18 -7.91
CA GLU A 69 -1.97 3.28 -7.56
C GLU A 69 -2.59 3.94 -8.80
N ARG A 70 -1.84 4.05 -9.90
CA ARG A 70 -2.37 4.50 -11.19
C ARG A 70 -3.42 3.53 -11.72
N ALA A 71 -3.15 2.23 -11.69
CA ALA A 71 -4.09 1.21 -12.13
C ALA A 71 -5.38 1.24 -11.30
N ARG A 72 -5.27 1.41 -9.97
CA ARG A 72 -6.43 1.58 -9.08
C ARG A 72 -7.25 2.82 -9.42
N ARG A 73 -6.61 3.96 -9.70
CA ARG A 73 -7.30 5.19 -10.12
C ARG A 73 -8.04 5.02 -11.43
N VAL A 74 -7.40 4.46 -12.45
CA VAL A 74 -8.05 4.18 -13.74
C VAL A 74 -9.25 3.26 -13.57
N ALA A 75 -9.12 2.19 -12.78
CA ALA A 75 -10.23 1.28 -12.50
C ALA A 75 -11.39 1.98 -11.77
N ALA A 76 -11.08 2.85 -10.79
CA ALA A 76 -12.09 3.63 -10.08
C ALA A 76 -12.82 4.61 -11.01
N GLU A 77 -12.08 5.31 -11.89
CA GLU A 77 -12.65 6.22 -12.89
C GLU A 77 -13.58 5.49 -13.87
N GLU A 78 -13.17 4.32 -14.37
CA GLU A 78 -14.01 3.55 -15.29
C GLU A 78 -15.29 3.03 -14.62
N ARG A 79 -15.20 2.56 -13.37
CA ARG A 79 -16.40 2.18 -12.59
C ARG A 79 -17.34 3.38 -12.39
N ALA A 80 -16.79 4.55 -12.04
CA ALA A 80 -17.59 5.75 -11.84
C ALA A 80 -18.30 6.17 -13.15
N LYS A 81 -17.59 6.13 -14.29
CA LYS A 81 -18.18 6.38 -15.62
C LYS A 81 -19.27 5.36 -15.96
N GLN A 82 -19.07 4.09 -15.66
CA GLN A 82 -20.06 3.05 -15.92
C GLN A 82 -21.33 3.27 -15.09
N MET A 83 -21.19 3.55 -13.79
CA MET A 83 -22.34 3.87 -12.92
C MET A 83 -23.09 5.10 -13.42
N LEU A 84 -22.38 6.17 -13.81
CA LEU A 84 -23.02 7.37 -14.36
C LEU A 84 -23.80 7.06 -15.65
N ARG A 85 -23.23 6.27 -16.56
CA ARG A 85 -23.93 5.83 -17.78
C ARG A 85 -25.21 5.07 -17.46
N THR A 86 -25.17 4.17 -16.47
CA THR A 86 -26.37 3.42 -16.03
C THR A 86 -27.44 4.36 -15.45
N VAL A 87 -27.05 5.33 -14.62
CA VAL A 87 -27.99 6.30 -14.05
C VAL A 87 -28.62 7.15 -15.14
N VAL A 88 -27.83 7.69 -16.08
CA VAL A 88 -28.35 8.47 -17.20
C VAL A 88 -29.30 7.64 -18.07
N ALA A 89 -28.92 6.41 -18.44
CA ALA A 89 -29.79 5.53 -19.23
C ALA A 89 -31.12 5.23 -18.52
N ARG A 90 -31.11 5.09 -17.19
CA ARG A 90 -32.32 4.90 -16.40
C ARG A 90 -33.19 6.15 -16.37
N LEU A 91 -32.58 7.34 -16.25
CA LEU A 91 -33.30 8.61 -16.33
C LEU A 91 -33.94 8.80 -17.72
N ASP A 92 -33.20 8.49 -18.78
CA ASP A 92 -33.70 8.55 -20.16
C ASP A 92 -34.88 7.60 -20.37
N ALA A 93 -34.83 6.38 -19.81
CA ALA A 93 -35.94 5.43 -19.87
C ALA A 93 -37.19 5.96 -19.13
N LEU A 94 -37.02 6.50 -17.91
CA LEU A 94 -38.14 7.06 -17.15
C LEU A 94 -38.77 8.28 -17.82
N LEU A 95 -37.95 9.14 -18.44
CA LEU A 95 -38.43 10.31 -19.19
C LEU A 95 -39.07 9.92 -20.53
N GLY A 96 -38.53 8.92 -21.21
CA GLY A 96 -39.08 8.36 -22.45
C GLY A 96 -40.42 7.65 -22.23
N ASP A 97 -40.54 6.87 -21.16
CA ASP A 97 -41.79 6.24 -20.74
C ASP A 97 -42.80 7.28 -20.24
N GLY A 98 -42.34 8.31 -19.52
CA GLY A 98 -43.19 9.44 -19.11
C GLY A 98 -43.78 10.21 -20.31
N ALA A 99 -43.06 10.27 -21.43
CA ALA A 99 -43.55 10.87 -22.68
C ALA A 99 -44.51 9.94 -23.46
N SER A 100 -44.43 8.62 -23.29
CA SER A 100 -45.38 7.65 -23.85
C SER A 100 -46.60 7.41 -22.93
N LEU A 101 -46.51 7.75 -21.65
CA LEU A 101 -47.57 7.73 -20.63
C LEU A 101 -48.57 8.90 -20.74
N GLY A 102 -48.84 9.35 -21.97
CA GLY A 102 -50.16 9.87 -22.35
C GLY A 102 -51.25 8.78 -22.36
N GLY A 103 -50.89 7.51 -22.11
CA GLY A 103 -51.81 6.40 -21.84
C GLY A 103 -51.86 6.06 -20.36
N ALA A 104 -52.66 6.79 -19.59
CA ALA A 104 -52.96 6.46 -18.20
C ALA A 104 -53.62 5.08 -18.12
N HIS A 105 -52.97 4.05 -17.55
CA HIS A 105 -53.66 2.90 -16.92
C HIS A 105 -52.80 1.84 -16.18
N ASP A 106 -51.46 1.94 -16.03
CA ASP A 106 -50.66 0.79 -15.52
C ASP A 106 -49.69 1.07 -14.35
N LEU A 107 -50.06 1.95 -13.42
CA LEU A 107 -49.22 2.27 -12.24
C LEU A 107 -49.43 1.32 -11.04
N GLY A 108 -50.32 0.33 -11.16
CA GLY A 108 -50.62 -0.63 -10.08
C GLY A 108 -49.64 -1.80 -9.99
N ALA A 109 -49.05 -2.23 -11.11
CA ALA A 109 -48.23 -3.45 -11.16
C ALA A 109 -46.75 -3.24 -10.77
N SER A 110 -46.22 -2.02 -10.93
CA SER A 110 -44.79 -1.75 -10.79
C SER A 110 -44.28 -1.69 -9.33
N LEU A 111 -45.14 -1.38 -8.36
CA LEU A 111 -44.74 -1.28 -6.96
C LEU A 111 -44.46 -2.65 -6.31
N ALA A 112 -45.04 -3.73 -6.81
CA ALA A 112 -44.81 -5.08 -6.29
C ALA A 112 -43.42 -5.64 -6.67
N SER A 113 -42.76 -5.11 -7.70
CA SER A 113 -41.43 -5.55 -8.12
C SER A 113 -40.29 -4.80 -7.40
N LEU A 114 -40.59 -3.73 -6.66
CA LEU A 114 -39.59 -2.88 -6.01
C LEU A 114 -39.08 -3.44 -4.67
N GLU A 115 -39.86 -4.26 -3.95
CA GLU A 115 -39.44 -4.84 -2.67
C GLU A 115 -38.49 -6.04 -2.81
N VAL A 116 -38.54 -6.78 -3.91
CA VAL A 116 -37.78 -8.04 -4.07
C VAL A 116 -36.30 -7.82 -4.43
N LEU A 117 -35.91 -6.63 -4.88
CA LEU A 117 -34.54 -6.36 -5.36
C LEU A 117 -33.61 -5.73 -4.31
N HIS A 118 -34.13 -5.28 -3.16
CA HIS A 118 -33.29 -4.64 -2.13
C HIS A 118 -32.53 -5.67 -1.26
N GLU A 119 -32.97 -6.93 -1.23
CA GLU A 119 -32.33 -7.99 -0.43
C GLU A 119 -31.13 -8.63 -1.14
N SER A 120 -31.04 -8.53 -2.47
CA SER A 120 -29.99 -9.22 -3.25
C SER A 120 -28.66 -8.45 -3.38
N LEU A 121 -28.61 -7.17 -3.01
CA LEU A 121 -27.40 -6.34 -3.17
C LEU A 121 -26.51 -6.28 -1.93
N GLY A 122 -26.91 -6.91 -0.81
CA GLY A 122 -26.20 -6.83 0.47
C GLY A 122 -25.09 -7.87 0.69
N ASN A 123 -24.96 -8.91 -0.14
CA ASN A 123 -24.13 -10.08 0.21
C ASN A 123 -23.09 -10.50 -0.85
N GLY A 124 -22.57 -9.54 -1.61
CA GLY A 124 -21.43 -9.74 -2.52
C GLY A 124 -20.09 -9.78 -1.79
N VAL A 125 -19.90 -10.70 -0.85
CA VAL A 125 -18.56 -11.02 -0.32
C VAL A 125 -17.81 -11.72 -1.44
N VAL A 126 -17.01 -10.95 -2.17
CA VAL A 126 -16.07 -11.48 -3.16
C VAL A 126 -15.01 -12.25 -2.38
N HIS A 127 -15.15 -13.57 -2.33
CA HIS A 127 -14.11 -14.47 -1.89
C HIS A 127 -12.97 -14.38 -2.91
N GLU A 128 -12.05 -13.43 -2.72
CA GLU A 128 -10.76 -13.47 -3.42
C GLU A 128 -10.03 -14.72 -2.95
N SER A 129 -10.08 -15.74 -3.79
CA SER A 129 -9.28 -16.96 -3.65
C SER A 129 -7.81 -16.56 -3.74
N PRO A 130 -6.97 -16.79 -2.70
CA PRO A 130 -5.56 -16.51 -2.79
C PRO A 130 -4.93 -17.51 -3.77
N GLY A 131 -4.66 -17.05 -4.99
CA GLY A 131 -3.85 -17.76 -5.96
C GLY A 131 -2.48 -18.01 -5.36
N ALA A 132 -2.18 -19.26 -5.03
CA ALA A 132 -0.86 -19.70 -4.64
C ALA A 132 0.13 -19.39 -5.77
N PRO A 133 1.29 -18.77 -5.48
CA PRO A 133 2.35 -18.67 -6.47
C PRO A 133 2.90 -20.08 -6.73
N GLU A 134 2.71 -20.58 -7.94
CA GLU A 134 3.36 -21.77 -8.47
C GLU A 134 4.86 -21.47 -8.59
N VAL A 135 5.59 -21.78 -7.52
CA VAL A 135 7.06 -21.73 -7.50
C VAL A 135 7.56 -22.92 -8.31
N GLU A 136 7.73 -22.69 -9.60
CA GLU A 136 8.41 -23.58 -10.53
C GLU A 136 9.87 -23.75 -10.07
N ARG A 137 10.12 -24.82 -9.30
CA ARG A 137 11.45 -25.26 -8.89
C ARG A 137 12.21 -25.74 -10.12
N ARG A 138 12.84 -24.81 -10.84
CA ARG A 138 13.79 -25.11 -11.90
C ARG A 138 15.08 -25.67 -11.27
N ALA A 139 15.40 -26.91 -11.64
CA ALA A 139 16.56 -27.66 -11.18
C ALA A 139 17.89 -26.90 -11.45
N PRO A 140 18.91 -27.08 -10.60
CA PRO A 140 20.25 -26.55 -10.87
C PRO A 140 20.90 -27.36 -12.00
N HIS A 141 21.01 -26.77 -13.19
CA HIS A 141 21.93 -27.27 -14.21
C HIS A 141 23.36 -27.02 -13.74
N GLY A 142 24.11 -28.12 -13.60
CA GLY A 142 25.52 -28.14 -13.23
C GLY A 142 26.37 -27.32 -14.19
N GLY A 143 27.07 -26.33 -13.64
CA GLY A 143 28.24 -25.74 -14.27
C GLY A 143 29.48 -26.61 -14.00
N PRO A 144 30.48 -26.59 -14.91
CA PRO A 144 31.68 -27.40 -14.81
C PRO A 144 32.56 -26.99 -13.63
N GLN A 145 33.05 -28.00 -12.91
CA GLN A 145 34.07 -27.86 -11.88
C GLN A 145 35.35 -27.27 -12.49
N VAL A 146 35.83 -26.17 -11.92
CA VAL A 146 37.18 -25.65 -12.17
C VAL A 146 38.07 -26.13 -11.02
N PRO A 147 39.17 -26.86 -11.28
CA PRO A 147 40.09 -27.26 -10.24
C PRO A 147 40.91 -26.04 -9.77
N LEU A 148 40.73 -25.65 -8.51
CA LEU A 148 41.64 -24.75 -7.82
C LEU A 148 42.85 -25.55 -7.38
N THR A 149 43.94 -25.40 -8.12
CA THR A 149 45.27 -25.83 -7.68
C THR A 149 45.80 -24.85 -6.62
N GLY A 150 46.16 -25.44 -5.47
CA GLY A 150 47.17 -25.04 -4.52
C GLY A 150 47.54 -23.57 -4.38
N ARG A 151 47.25 -23.02 -3.19
CA ARG A 151 48.26 -22.22 -2.50
C ARG A 151 48.11 -22.33 -0.99
N GLU A 152 48.88 -23.26 -0.44
CA GLU A 152 49.29 -23.28 0.95
C GLU A 152 50.06 -22.00 1.26
N ALA A 153 49.66 -21.31 2.33
CA ALA A 153 50.54 -20.48 3.13
C ALA A 153 49.88 -20.33 4.49
N GLU A 154 50.28 -21.24 5.38
CA GLU A 154 50.25 -21.05 6.83
C GLU A 154 50.68 -19.63 7.20
N HIS A 155 49.92 -18.97 8.07
CA HIS A 155 50.52 -18.19 9.15
C HIS A 155 49.53 -18.02 10.29
N ALA A 156 49.81 -18.80 11.34
CA ALA A 156 49.77 -18.45 12.76
C ALA A 156 48.78 -17.38 13.26
N ALA A 157 47.91 -17.84 14.16
CA ALA A 157 47.22 -17.04 15.16
C ALA A 157 48.19 -16.20 16.04
N PRO A 158 47.70 -15.20 16.79
CA PRO A 158 47.21 -15.55 18.14
C PRO A 158 45.97 -14.77 18.63
N ALA A 159 45.12 -15.53 19.33
CA ALA A 159 44.60 -15.29 20.68
C ALA A 159 44.02 -13.92 21.11
N LEU A 160 42.76 -14.01 21.56
CA LEU A 160 42.10 -13.29 22.67
C LEU A 160 41.69 -11.82 22.44
N SER A 161 40.38 -11.60 22.27
CA SER A 161 39.73 -10.42 22.88
C SER A 161 38.24 -10.66 23.17
N SER A 162 37.96 -10.65 24.48
CA SER A 162 36.73 -10.34 25.22
C SER A 162 35.36 -10.42 24.53
N ALA A 163 34.56 -11.36 25.03
CA ALA A 163 33.12 -11.39 24.94
C ALA A 163 32.49 -10.15 25.59
N SER A 164 31.53 -9.52 24.90
CA SER A 164 30.58 -8.55 25.45
C SER A 164 29.17 -9.16 25.42
N PRO A 165 28.50 -9.39 26.57
CA PRO A 165 27.09 -9.75 26.61
C PRO A 165 26.26 -8.53 27.05
N SER A 166 25.50 -7.87 26.16
CA SER A 166 24.47 -6.86 26.56
C SER A 166 23.56 -6.38 25.41
N ALA A 167 22.98 -7.27 24.60
CA ALA A 167 22.06 -6.83 23.52
C ALA A 167 20.74 -7.60 23.42
N GLU A 168 20.37 -8.42 24.42
CA GLU A 168 19.13 -9.22 24.38
C GLU A 168 18.01 -8.74 25.31
N ALA A 169 18.17 -7.62 26.02
CA ALA A 169 17.17 -7.16 27.00
C ALA A 169 16.12 -6.15 26.48
N GLU A 170 16.29 -5.55 25.29
CA GLU A 170 15.38 -4.48 24.82
C GLU A 170 14.26 -4.97 23.87
N GLY A 171 14.30 -6.22 23.42
CA GLY A 171 13.30 -6.78 22.51
C GLY A 171 11.93 -7.07 23.16
N LEU A 172 11.90 -7.33 24.47
CA LEU A 172 10.67 -7.72 25.17
C LEU A 172 9.77 -6.53 25.55
N GLN A 173 10.31 -5.32 25.71
CA GLN A 173 9.53 -4.18 26.20
C GLN A 173 8.64 -3.55 25.11
N ARG A 174 8.94 -3.73 23.82
CA ARG A 174 8.13 -3.16 22.73
C ARG A 174 6.88 -3.99 22.38
N GLY A 175 6.87 -5.28 22.70
CA GLY A 175 5.71 -6.15 22.47
C GLY A 175 4.52 -5.81 23.39
N ASP A 176 4.79 -5.53 24.66
CA ASP A 176 3.75 -5.28 25.67
C ASP A 176 3.02 -3.95 25.45
N ALA A 177 3.72 -2.89 24.99
CA ALA A 177 3.12 -1.59 24.75
C ALA A 177 2.01 -1.63 23.68
N LEU A 178 2.18 -2.45 22.64
CA LEU A 178 1.18 -2.58 21.56
C LEU A 178 -0.03 -3.42 22.00
N ALA A 179 0.19 -4.41 22.87
CA ALA A 179 -0.87 -5.22 23.44
C ALA A 179 -1.77 -4.40 24.38
N GLU A 180 -1.21 -3.44 25.11
CA GLU A 180 -1.95 -2.59 26.05
C GLU A 180 -2.81 -1.53 25.34
N VAL A 181 -2.29 -0.89 24.28
CA VAL A 181 -3.08 0.03 23.44
C VAL A 181 -4.26 -0.69 22.78
N ARG A 182 -4.04 -1.92 22.30
CA ARG A 182 -5.11 -2.74 21.70
C ARG A 182 -6.18 -3.12 22.73
N ARG A 183 -5.78 -3.40 23.99
CA ARG A 183 -6.71 -3.76 25.07
C ARG A 183 -7.58 -2.56 25.49
N ARG A 184 -6.98 -1.35 25.56
CA ARG A 184 -7.70 -0.10 25.87
C ARG A 184 -8.73 0.27 24.81
N ARG A 185 -8.38 0.11 23.52
CA ARG A 185 -9.29 0.41 22.42
C ARG A 185 -10.46 -0.57 22.33
N LEU A 186 -10.26 -1.84 22.71
CA LEU A 186 -11.33 -2.82 22.80
C LEU A 186 -12.26 -2.58 24.00
N SER A 187 -11.76 -2.05 25.12
CA SER A 187 -12.62 -1.67 26.25
C SER A 187 -13.47 -0.44 25.96
N GLU A 188 -12.94 0.54 25.21
CA GLU A 188 -13.71 1.72 24.79
C GLU A 188 -14.88 1.33 23.86
N LEU A 189 -14.63 0.46 22.88
CA LEU A 189 -15.68 -0.06 21.99
C LEU A 189 -16.74 -0.92 22.70
N ARG A 190 -16.41 -1.49 23.86
CA ARG A 190 -17.34 -2.31 24.66
C ARG A 190 -18.12 -1.49 25.70
N GLY A 191 -17.64 -0.29 26.06
CA GLY A 191 -18.26 0.56 27.07
C GLY A 191 -19.36 1.50 26.56
N GLU A 192 -19.54 1.64 25.25
CA GLU A 192 -20.53 2.58 24.68
C GLU A 192 -21.98 2.08 24.67
N THR A 193 -22.29 0.87 25.17
CA THR A 193 -23.67 0.36 25.23
C THR A 193 -24.38 0.53 26.57
N GLU A 194 -23.73 1.04 27.62
CA GLU A 194 -24.42 1.38 28.88
C GLU A 194 -24.85 2.85 28.88
N ARG A 195 -25.94 3.14 28.15
CA ARG A 195 -26.74 4.34 28.42
C ARG A 195 -27.49 4.10 29.74
N PRO A 196 -27.22 4.88 30.80
CA PRO A 196 -28.03 4.80 32.01
C PRO A 196 -29.46 5.22 31.68
N GLY A 197 -30.40 4.37 32.12
CA GLY A 197 -31.83 4.61 32.04
C GLY A 197 -32.15 6.00 32.55
N ARG A 198 -32.76 6.79 31.67
CA ARG A 198 -33.38 8.06 32.02
C ARG A 198 -34.71 7.74 32.69
N ASP A 199 -34.63 7.38 33.96
CA ASP A 199 -35.75 7.54 34.88
C ASP A 199 -35.85 9.02 35.19
N ASP A 200 -36.90 9.68 34.71
CA ASP A 200 -37.44 10.89 35.34
C ASP A 200 -38.90 11.06 34.90
N ALA A 201 -39.77 10.81 35.88
CA ALA A 201 -41.04 11.45 36.22
C ALA A 201 -42.15 11.60 35.16
#